data_AF-A0A420RK39-F1
#
_entry.id   AF-A0A420RK39-F1
#
_cell.length_a   1.000
_cell.length_b   1.000
_cell.length_c   1.000
_cell.angle_alpha   90.00
_cell.angle_beta   90.00
_cell.angle_gamma   90.00
#
_symmetry.space_group_name_H-M   'P 1'
#
loop_
_entity.id
_entity.type
_entity.pdbx_description
1 polymer ?
#
loop_
_entity_poly.entity_id
_entity_poly.type
_entity_poly.pdbx_seq_one_letter_code
_entity_poly.pdbx_strand_id
1 'polypeptide(L)'
;MAFHYFSDITGEAEKLSAITGMPNKEFAARWPGVKGFRYDGYQMWVGRSQSGALMPVTRRIEYKARPSLHECNAKCLNGKHNGTCECRCGGKNHGRGMFTKMLEAA
;
A
#
# COMPACT_ATOMS: atom_id res chain seq x y z
N MET A 1 -2.81 13.35 -12.27
CA MET A 1 -2.87 12.33 -11.21
C MET A 1 -1.46 12.08 -10.72
N ALA A 2 -1.25 11.90 -9.41
CA ALA A 2 0.07 11.71 -8.83
C ALA A 2 0.15 10.37 -8.11
N PHE A 3 1.20 9.61 -8.38
CA PHE A 3 1.49 8.37 -7.66
C PHE A 3 2.25 8.68 -6.37
N HIS A 4 1.81 8.04 -5.29
CA HIS A 4 2.48 8.04 -4.01
C HIS A 4 2.86 6.62 -3.62
N TYR A 5 4.09 6.50 -3.14
CA TYR A 5 4.73 5.25 -2.81
C TYR A 5 4.90 5.14 -1.31
N PHE A 6 4.67 3.95 -0.79
CA PHE A 6 4.71 3.70 0.64
C PHE A 6 5.45 2.39 0.93
N SER A 7 6.10 2.37 2.09
CA SER A 7 6.55 1.15 2.76
C SER A 7 5.69 0.90 3.98
N ASP A 8 5.18 -0.32 4.12
CA ASP A 8 4.35 -0.75 5.26
C ASP A 8 5.12 -1.71 6.19
N ILE A 9 6.43 -1.88 6.00
CA ILE A 9 7.21 -2.92 6.68
C ILE A 9 7.47 -2.63 8.16
N THR A 10 7.43 -1.36 8.58
CA THR A 10 7.62 -0.93 9.96
C THR A 10 6.32 -0.95 10.78
N GLY A 11 5.21 -1.44 10.19
CA GLY A 11 3.89 -1.43 10.81
C GLY A 11 3.10 -0.15 10.55
N GLU A 12 3.80 0.97 10.31
CA GLU A 12 3.25 2.24 9.85
C GLU A 12 3.51 2.46 8.35
N ALA A 13 2.68 3.28 7.72
CA ALA A 13 2.80 3.60 6.31
C ALA A 13 3.79 4.75 6.10
N GLU A 14 5.05 4.43 5.83
CA GLU A 14 6.07 5.43 5.53
C GLU A 14 6.00 5.85 4.06
N LYS A 15 5.78 7.15 3.83
CA LYS A 15 5.79 7.73 2.47
C LYS A 15 7.23 7.77 1.94
N LEU A 16 7.40 7.25 0.73
CA LEU A 16 8.69 7.19 0.04
C LEU A 16 8.80 8.28 -1.03
N SER A 17 10.01 8.78 -1.18
CA SER A 17 10.45 9.67 -2.26
C SER A 17 11.65 9.07 -2.99
N ALA A 18 12.13 9.71 -4.06
CA ALA A 18 13.30 9.27 -4.83
C ALA A 18 13.27 7.77 -5.18
N ILE A 19 12.19 7.33 -5.86
CA ILE A 19 12.01 5.93 -6.21
C ILE A 19 13.06 5.49 -7.23
N THR A 20 13.69 4.36 -6.95
CA THR A 20 14.73 3.77 -7.80
C THR A 20 14.64 2.24 -7.80
N GLY A 21 15.45 1.60 -8.63
CA GLY A 21 15.58 0.16 -8.72
C GLY A 21 16.69 -0.38 -7.83
N MET A 22 16.46 -1.54 -7.21
CA MET A 22 17.46 -2.32 -6.49
C MET A 22 17.50 -3.74 -7.06
N PRO A 23 18.68 -4.34 -7.29
CA PRO A 23 18.77 -5.72 -7.78
C PRO A 23 18.00 -6.72 -6.91
N ASN A 24 17.33 -7.68 -7.54
CA ASN A 24 16.48 -8.67 -6.86
C ASN A 24 17.20 -9.41 -5.71
N LYS A 25 18.47 -9.77 -5.93
CA LYS A 25 19.29 -10.48 -4.93
C LYS A 25 19.53 -9.62 -3.69
N GLU A 26 19.83 -8.34 -3.89
CA GLU A 26 20.06 -7.39 -2.80
C GLU A 26 18.75 -7.10 -2.05
N PHE A 27 17.65 -6.92 -2.78
CA PHE A 27 16.34 -6.70 -2.19
C PHE A 27 15.92 -7.87 -1.29
N ALA A 28 16.06 -9.10 -1.77
CA ALA A 28 15.71 -10.30 -1.01
C ALA A 28 16.61 -10.49 0.22
N ALA A 29 17.88 -10.07 0.15
CA ALA A 29 18.80 -10.11 1.28
C ALA A 29 18.46 -9.06 2.35
N ARG A 30 18.10 -7.84 1.95
CA ARG A 30 17.74 -6.75 2.88
C ARG A 30 16.35 -6.95 3.52
N TRP A 31 15.40 -7.48 2.76
CA TRP A 31 14.02 -7.65 3.20
C TRP A 31 13.50 -9.06 2.87
N PRO A 32 13.98 -10.09 3.60
CA PRO A 32 13.57 -11.46 3.36
C PRO A 32 12.06 -11.63 3.57
N GLY A 33 11.38 -12.20 2.57
CA GLY A 33 9.93 -12.46 2.61
C GLY A 33 9.03 -11.25 2.32
N VAL A 34 9.58 -10.04 2.13
CA VAL A 34 8.77 -8.86 1.80
C VAL A 34 8.33 -8.89 0.33
N LYS A 35 7.03 -8.75 0.09
CA LYS A 35 6.47 -8.65 -1.26
C LYS A 35 6.51 -7.20 -1.75
N GLY A 36 7.58 -6.84 -2.45
CA GLY A 36 7.73 -5.53 -3.10
C GLY A 36 7.14 -5.45 -4.52
N PHE A 37 7.22 -4.27 -5.12
CA PHE A 37 6.94 -4.05 -6.55
C PHE A 37 8.19 -4.27 -7.40
N ARG A 38 8.03 -4.81 -8.61
CA ARG A 38 9.12 -4.94 -9.58
C ARG A 38 9.36 -3.62 -10.30
N TYR A 39 10.63 -3.25 -10.47
CA TYR A 39 11.06 -2.23 -11.42
C TYR A 39 11.03 -2.79 -12.83
N ASP A 40 11.66 -3.95 -12.99
CA ASP A 40 11.78 -4.71 -14.21
C ASP A 40 11.95 -6.21 -13.88
N GLY A 41 12.53 -7.00 -14.78
CA GLY A 41 12.80 -8.42 -14.55
C GLY A 41 13.92 -8.71 -13.54
N TYR A 42 14.80 -7.73 -13.26
CA TYR A 42 16.04 -7.90 -12.50
C TYR A 42 16.10 -7.04 -11.23
N GLN A 43 15.22 -6.06 -11.11
CA GLN A 43 15.21 -5.07 -10.04
C GLN A 43 13.82 -4.88 -9.41
N MET A 44 13.83 -4.49 -8.14
CA MET A 44 12.67 -4.17 -7.31
C MET A 44 12.62 -2.67 -7.01
N TRP A 45 11.41 -2.12 -6.86
CA TRP A 45 11.20 -0.73 -6.46
C TRP A 45 11.56 -0.52 -4.99
N VAL A 46 12.45 0.44 -4.78
CA VAL A 46 12.83 0.97 -3.47
C VAL A 46 12.71 2.48 -3.49
N GLY A 47 12.58 3.10 -2.32
CA GLY A 47 12.55 4.55 -2.19
C GLY A 47 13.14 4.99 -0.87
N ARG A 48 13.36 6.29 -0.71
CA ARG A 48 13.84 6.87 0.54
C ARG A 48 12.67 7.32 1.40
N SER A 49 12.68 6.89 2.66
CA SER A 49 11.78 7.43 3.69
C SER A 49 12.12 8.88 4.00
N GLN A 50 11.32 9.52 4.86
CA GLN A 50 11.57 10.88 5.32
C GLN A 50 12.88 11.00 6.12
N SER A 51 13.30 9.94 6.82
CA SER A 51 14.59 9.88 7.51
C SER A 51 15.76 9.60 6.56
N GLY A 52 15.50 9.43 5.25
CA GLY A 52 16.51 9.15 4.24
C GLY A 52 16.90 7.67 4.14
N ALA A 53 16.32 6.81 4.99
CA ALA A 53 16.55 5.37 4.94
C ALA A 53 15.94 4.78 3.66
N LEU A 54 16.66 3.85 3.05
CA LEU A 54 16.18 3.14 1.88
C LEU A 54 15.21 2.05 2.32
N MET A 55 14.02 2.03 1.73
CA MET A 55 12.91 1.16 2.12
C MET A 55 12.26 0.53 0.88
N PRO A 56 11.69 -0.68 1.00
CA PRO A 56 11.04 -1.34 -0.11
C PRO A 56 9.69 -0.68 -0.40
N VAL A 57 9.36 -0.48 -1.67
CA VAL A 57 8.01 -0.05 -2.04
C VAL A 57 7.09 -1.25 -1.91
N THR A 58 6.19 -1.22 -0.92
CA THR A 58 5.18 -2.27 -0.68
C THR A 58 3.79 -1.86 -1.14
N ARG A 59 3.57 -0.56 -1.39
CA ARG A 59 2.28 -0.04 -1.84
C ARG A 59 2.45 1.19 -2.73
N ARG A 60 1.60 1.26 -3.77
CA ARG A 60 1.46 2.41 -4.68
C ARG A 60 0.01 2.85 -4.68
N ILE A 61 -0.24 4.12 -4.39
CA ILE A 61 -1.56 4.75 -4.46
C ILE A 61 -1.52 5.86 -5.48
N GLU A 62 -2.54 5.89 -6.34
CA GLU A 62 -2.81 7.03 -7.19
C GLU A 62 -3.87 7.91 -6.51
N TYR A 63 -3.51 9.14 -6.11
CA TYR A 63 -4.49 10.07 -5.57
C TYR A 63 -5.22 10.80 -6.71
N LYS A 64 -6.54 10.89 -6.57
CA LYS A 64 -7.39 11.76 -7.40
C LYS A 64 -7.13 13.23 -7.04
N ALA A 65 -7.62 14.15 -7.87
CA ALA A 65 -7.49 15.58 -7.62
C ALA A 65 -8.14 16.04 -6.29
N ARG A 66 -9.18 15.33 -5.84
CA ARG A 66 -9.85 15.54 -4.54
C ARG A 66 -9.89 14.20 -3.79
N PRO A 67 -8.77 13.79 -3.16
CA PRO A 67 -8.69 12.51 -2.49
C PRO A 67 -9.57 12.51 -1.23
N SER A 68 -10.09 11.34 -0.87
CA SER A 68 -10.97 11.23 0.31
C SER A 68 -10.21 11.27 1.64
N LEU A 69 -8.90 10.94 1.61
CA LEU A 69 -7.94 10.97 2.73
C LEU A 69 -8.37 10.27 4.03
N HIS A 70 -9.42 9.46 4.00
CA HIS A 70 -9.92 8.80 5.20
C HIS A 70 -9.08 7.57 5.56
N GLU A 71 -8.94 7.31 6.86
CA GLU A 71 -8.39 6.06 7.37
C GLU A 71 -9.42 4.93 7.27
N CYS A 72 -8.97 3.70 6.97
CA CYS A 72 -9.89 2.57 6.85
C CYS A 72 -10.59 2.33 8.20
N ASN A 73 -11.91 2.51 8.23
CA ASN A 73 -12.74 2.34 9.41
C ASN A 73 -14.05 1.61 9.07
N ALA A 74 -14.99 1.53 10.02
CA ALA A 74 -16.28 0.86 9.84
C ALA A 74 -17.11 1.39 8.66
N LYS A 75 -16.92 2.65 8.24
CA LYS A 75 -17.59 3.21 7.06
C LYS A 75 -17.11 2.55 5.76
N CYS A 76 -15.85 2.12 5.71
CA CYS A 76 -15.31 1.37 4.57
C CYS A 76 -15.96 -0.01 4.47
N LEU A 77 -16.17 -0.71 5.59
CA LEU A 77 -16.76 -2.06 5.61
C LEU A 77 -18.14 -2.14 4.94
N ASN A 78 -18.97 -1.13 5.16
CA ASN A 78 -20.35 -1.07 4.63
C ASN A 78 -20.49 -0.15 3.41
N GLY A 79 -19.44 0.54 2.99
CA GLY A 79 -19.46 1.48 1.89
C GLY A 79 -19.18 0.81 0.53
N LYS A 80 -19.75 1.36 -0.54
CA LYS A 80 -19.35 1.05 -1.92
C LYS A 80 -18.20 1.97 -2.35
N HIS A 81 -17.25 1.48 -3.13
CA HIS A 81 -16.21 2.32 -3.74
C HIS A 81 -16.63 2.69 -5.17
N ASN A 82 -16.61 3.99 -5.51
CA ASN A 82 -16.93 4.51 -6.85
C ASN A 82 -15.65 4.92 -7.61
N GLY A 83 -14.68 4.02 -7.63
CA GLY A 83 -13.36 4.18 -8.28
C GLY A 83 -12.22 3.65 -7.42
N THR A 84 -11.00 4.13 -7.66
CA THR A 84 -9.80 3.68 -6.92
C THR A 84 -9.87 4.09 -5.44
N CYS A 85 -9.78 3.11 -4.54
CA CYS A 85 -9.66 3.36 -3.10
C CYS A 85 -8.23 3.77 -2.77
N GLU A 86 -8.10 4.86 -2.03
CA GLU A 86 -6.82 5.50 -1.73
C GLU A 86 -6.29 5.17 -0.33
N CYS A 87 -7.05 4.40 0.45
CA CYS A 87 -6.72 4.07 1.83
C CYS A 87 -5.67 2.96 1.91
N ARG A 88 -5.07 2.76 3.10
CA ARG A 88 -4.07 1.70 3.35
C ARG A 88 -4.56 0.29 2.99
N CYS A 89 -5.85 0.01 3.21
CA CYS A 89 -6.45 -1.27 2.87
C CYS A 89 -6.62 -1.49 1.34
N GLY A 90 -6.39 -0.48 0.51
CA GLY A 90 -6.41 -0.60 -0.95
C GLY A 90 -7.74 -1.12 -1.50
N GLY A 91 -8.86 -0.78 -0.84
CA GLY A 91 -10.19 -1.22 -1.24
C GLY A 91 -10.65 -2.56 -0.65
N LYS A 92 -9.75 -3.34 -0.02
CA LYS A 92 -10.07 -4.69 0.48
C LYS A 92 -11.23 -4.74 1.48
N ASN A 93 -11.47 -3.65 2.20
CA ASN A 93 -12.51 -3.61 3.23
C ASN A 93 -13.88 -3.22 2.68
N HIS A 94 -13.96 -2.66 1.47
CA HIS A 94 -15.24 -2.27 0.88
C HIS A 94 -16.16 -3.49 0.67
N GLY A 95 -17.35 -3.43 1.24
CA GLY A 95 -18.38 -4.49 1.13
C GLY A 95 -18.21 -5.69 2.06
N ARG A 96 -17.18 -5.73 2.91
CA ARG A 96 -16.96 -6.85 3.85
C ARG A 96 -17.91 -6.87 5.06
N GLY A 97 -18.61 -5.77 5.33
CA GLY A 97 -19.58 -5.67 6.42
C GLY A 97 -20.78 -6.61 6.27
N MET A 98 -21.10 -7.02 5.03
CA MET A 98 -22.19 -7.96 4.77
C MET A 98 -21.84 -9.39 5.17
N PHE A 99 -20.59 -9.81 4.98
CA PHE A 99 -20.10 -11.15 5.32
C PHE A 99 -19.85 -11.34 6.82
N THR A 100 -19.44 -10.28 7.53
CA THR A 100 -19.22 -10.32 8.98
C THR A 100 -20.53 -10.53 9.74
N LYS A 101 -21.61 -9.86 9.32
CA LYS A 101 -22.95 -10.04 9.93
C LYS A 101 -23.55 -11.43 9.73
N MET A 102 -23.21 -12.13 8.65
CA MET A 102 -23.67 -13.52 8.44
C MET A 102 -22.94 -14.51 9.35
N LEU A 103 -21.67 -14.25 9.68
CA LEU A 103 -20.88 -15.07 10.60
C LEU A 103 -21.29 -14.89 12.07
N GLU A 104 -21.73 -13.69 12.46
CA GLU A 104 -22.31 -13.46 13.80
C GLU A 104 -23.72 -14.06 13.96
N ALA A 105 -24.40 -14.37 12.86
CA ALA A 105 -25.75 -14.93 12.85
C ALA A 105 -25.79 -16.46 12.68
N ALA A 106 -24.63 -17.12 12.61
CA ALA A 106 -24.46 -18.57 12.49
C ALA A 106 -23.89 -19.16 13.78
#